data_AF-A0A952K830-F1
#
_entry.id   AF-A0A952K830-F1
#
_cell.length_a   1.000
_cell.length_b   1.000
_cell.length_c   1.000
_cell.angle_alpha   90.00
_cell.angle_beta   90.00
_cell.angle_gamma   90.00
#
_symmetry.space_group_name_H-M   'P 1'
#
loop_
_entity.id
_entity.type
_entity.pdbx_description
1 polymer ?
#
loop_
_entity_poly.entity_id
_entity_poly.type
_entity_poly.pdbx_seq_one_letter_code
_entity_poly.pdbx_strand_id
1 'polypeptide(L)'
;MTHDVEKRFDRPGTFHEAALYVGAVVGVAGVVFAVYAFTARDSVIVASLVPAILLAGGIGAFVKTYRVWKAQGAWPAWQGAGWFLLILMLVCLSIPGAAMMAT
;
A
#
# COMPACT_ATOMS: atom_id res chain seq x y z
N MET A 1 25.40 22.81 -18.30
CA MET A 1 25.20 21.39 -17.95
C MET A 1 24.23 21.35 -16.78
N THR A 2 22.93 21.36 -17.09
CA THR A 2 21.88 21.09 -16.12
C THR A 2 22.01 19.63 -15.71
N HIS A 3 22.12 19.36 -14.41
CA HIS A 3 21.91 18.02 -13.87
C HIS A 3 20.43 17.68 -14.02
N ASP A 4 19.99 17.40 -15.25
CA ASP A 4 18.69 16.80 -15.47
C ASP A 4 18.74 15.42 -14.82
N VAL A 5 17.97 15.29 -13.75
CA VAL A 5 17.69 14.01 -13.11
C VAL A 5 16.85 13.25 -14.13
N GLU A 6 17.51 12.61 -15.10
CA GLU A 6 16.86 11.75 -16.06
C GLU A 6 15.95 10.80 -15.28
N LYS A 7 14.64 10.95 -15.50
CA LYS A 7 13.61 9.99 -15.12
C LYS A 7 13.90 8.71 -15.89
N ARG A 8 14.86 7.92 -15.41
CA ARG A 8 15.22 6.61 -15.97
C ARG A 8 14.07 5.66 -15.64
N PHE A 9 13.01 5.69 -16.44
CA PHE A 9 11.89 4.74 -16.36
C PHE A 9 12.29 3.33 -16.85
N ASP A 10 13.46 3.20 -17.49
CA ASP A 10 13.93 2.00 -18.19
C ASP A 10 14.67 0.97 -17.32
N ARG A 11 14.45 0.94 -16.00
CA ARG A 11 14.91 -0.19 -15.17
C ARG A 11 13.76 -1.16 -14.89
N PRO A 12 13.51 -2.16 -15.77
CA PRO A 12 12.34 -3.04 -15.69
C PRO A 12 12.21 -3.79 -14.36
N GLY A 13 13.33 -4.07 -13.68
CA GLY A 13 13.32 -4.76 -12.38
C GLY A 13 12.63 -3.98 -11.25
N THR A 14 12.73 -2.64 -11.23
CA THR A 14 12.21 -1.84 -10.12
C THR A 14 10.68 -1.82 -10.08
N PHE A 15 10.06 -1.84 -11.26
CA PHE A 15 8.60 -1.91 -11.37
C PHE A 15 8.07 -3.26 -10.88
N HIS A 16 8.76 -4.35 -11.26
CA HIS A 16 8.42 -5.70 -10.78
C HIS A 16 8.54 -5.79 -9.25
N GLU A 17 9.62 -5.27 -8.66
CA GLU A 17 9.78 -5.25 -7.20
C GLU A 17 8.69 -4.45 -6.49
N ALA A 18 8.34 -3.27 -7.02
CA ALA A 18 7.25 -2.46 -6.48
C ALA A 18 5.89 -3.18 -6.60
N ALA A 19 5.66 -3.86 -7.73
CA ALA A 19 4.43 -4.64 -7.95
C ALA A 19 4.33 -5.84 -7.00
N LEU A 20 5.42 -6.60 -6.79
CA LEU A 20 5.46 -7.69 -5.82
C LEU A 20 5.21 -7.19 -4.40
N TYR A 21 5.81 -6.05 -4.03
CA TYR A 21 5.58 -5.44 -2.72
C TYR A 21 4.11 -5.07 -2.52
N VAL A 22 3.51 -4.39 -3.50
CA VAL A 22 2.07 -4.04 -3.46
C VAL A 22 1.22 -5.31 -3.38
N GLY A 23 1.50 -6.31 -4.22
CA GLY A 23 0.79 -7.58 -4.22
C GLY A 23 0.85 -8.31 -2.88
N ALA A 24 2.01 -8.31 -2.22
CA ALA A 24 2.16 -8.90 -0.89
C ALA A 24 1.34 -8.15 0.17
N VAL A 25 1.40 -6.81 0.19
CA VAL A 25 0.61 -5.99 1.13
C VAL A 25 -0.89 -6.18 0.91
N VAL A 26 -1.34 -6.15 -0.35
CA VAL A 26 -2.75 -6.37 -0.72
C VAL A 26 -3.18 -7.79 -0.38
N GLY A 27 -2.33 -8.80 -0.60
CA GLY A 27 -2.60 -10.19 -0.22
C GLY A 27 -2.82 -10.34 1.28
N VAL A 28 -1.94 -9.75 2.11
CA VAL A 28 -2.10 -9.75 3.57
C VAL A 28 -3.39 -9.03 3.99
N ALA A 29 -3.66 -7.85 3.43
CA ALA A 29 -4.91 -7.13 3.70
C ALA A 29 -6.15 -7.95 3.30
N GLY A 30 -6.09 -8.66 2.17
CA GLY A 30 -7.15 -9.54 1.68
C GLY A 30 -7.40 -10.75 2.59
N VAL A 31 -6.34 -11.36 3.14
CA VAL A 31 -6.47 -12.45 4.13
C VAL A 31 -7.16 -11.94 5.39
N VAL A 32 -6.76 -10.76 5.90
CA VAL A 32 -7.40 -10.16 7.08
C VAL A 32 -8.86 -9.80 6.81
N PHE A 33 -9.16 -9.28 5.61
CA PHE A 33 -10.53 -9.03 5.19
C PHE A 33 -11.37 -10.31 5.13
N ALA A 34 -10.81 -11.42 4.62
CA ALA A 34 -11.50 -12.71 4.61
C ALA A 34 -11.78 -13.19 6.06
N VAL A 35 -10.80 -13.11 6.95
CA VAL A 35 -10.99 -13.44 8.38
C VAL A 35 -12.13 -12.63 8.98
N TYR A 36 -12.14 -11.30 8.78
CA TYR A 36 -13.23 -10.42 9.20
C TYR A 36 -14.59 -10.91 8.67
N ALA A 37 -14.68 -11.13 7.34
CA ALA A 37 -15.92 -11.50 6.66
C ALA A 37 -16.50 -12.86 7.10
N PHE A 38 -15.67 -13.79 7.59
CA PHE A 38 -16.12 -15.12 8.00
C PHE A 38 -16.25 -15.31 9.53
N THR A 39 -15.58 -14.51 10.36
CA THR A 39 -15.47 -14.80 11.80
C THR A 39 -15.89 -13.67 12.73
N ALA A 40 -15.83 -12.40 12.29
CA ALA A 40 -15.88 -11.26 13.20
C ALA A 40 -16.59 -10.05 12.57
N ARG A 41 -17.72 -10.27 11.88
CA ARG A 41 -18.46 -9.19 11.18
C ARG A 41 -18.91 -8.05 12.10
N ASP A 42 -19.11 -8.34 13.39
CA ASP A 42 -19.52 -7.34 14.38
C ASP A 42 -18.33 -6.57 14.98
N SER A 43 -17.09 -6.94 14.62
CA SER A 43 -15.89 -6.33 15.17
C SER A 43 -15.34 -5.21 14.28
N VAL A 44 -15.60 -3.97 14.68
CA VAL A 44 -14.99 -2.77 14.10
C VAL A 44 -13.46 -2.81 14.18
N ILE A 45 -12.91 -3.42 15.24
CA ILE A 45 -11.47 -3.56 15.43
C ILE A 45 -10.87 -4.43 14.32
N VAL A 46 -11.44 -5.61 14.07
CA VAL A 46 -10.94 -6.51 13.02
C VAL A 46 -11.15 -5.90 11.63
N ALA A 47 -12.29 -5.22 11.41
CA ALA A 47 -12.55 -4.48 10.18
C ALA A 47 -11.49 -3.37 9.92
N SER A 48 -11.03 -2.69 10.96
CA SER A 48 -10.04 -1.60 10.89
C SER A 48 -8.62 -2.08 10.59
N LEU A 49 -8.33 -3.37 10.79
CA LEU A 49 -7.01 -3.93 10.45
C LEU A 49 -6.72 -3.88 8.95
N VAL A 50 -7.75 -4.00 8.10
CA VAL A 50 -7.60 -3.96 6.63
C VAL A 50 -7.01 -2.62 6.17
N PRO A 51 -7.65 -1.45 6.43
CA PRO A 51 -7.05 -0.16 6.08
C PRO A 51 -5.74 0.13 6.84
N ALA A 52 -5.58 -0.39 8.08
CA ALA A 52 -4.33 -0.21 8.82
C ALA A 52 -3.13 -0.89 8.15
N ILE A 53 -3.30 -2.11 7.62
CA ILE A 53 -2.26 -2.84 6.87
C ILE A 53 -1.89 -2.08 5.60
N LEU A 54 -2.88 -1.59 4.87
CA LEU A 54 -2.66 -0.80 3.65
C LEU A 54 -1.94 0.53 3.94
N LEU A 55 -2.30 1.20 5.04
CA LEU A 55 -1.61 2.40 5.52
C LEU A 55 -0.14 2.10 5.84
N ALA A 56 0.13 1.07 6.64
CA ALA A 56 1.49 0.65 6.98
C ALA A 56 2.29 0.30 5.73
N GLY A 57 1.68 -0.41 4.78
CA GLY A 57 2.29 -0.72 3.48
C GLY A 57 2.61 0.52 2.66
N GLY A 58 1.71 1.50 2.61
CA GLY A 58 1.91 2.79 1.95
C GLY A 58 3.07 3.59 2.57
N ILE A 59 3.14 3.66 3.91
CA ILE A 59 4.27 4.26 4.63
C ILE A 59 5.58 3.55 4.27
N GLY A 60 5.59 2.21 4.28
CA GLY A 60 6.77 1.42 3.88
C GLY A 60 7.22 1.72 2.44
N ALA A 61 6.28 1.91 1.52
CA ALA A 61 6.59 2.29 0.13
C ALA A 61 7.19 3.71 0.04
N PHE A 62 6.72 4.67 0.84
CA PHE A 62 7.33 6.01 0.88
C PHE A 62 8.71 6.01 1.54
N VAL A 63 8.92 5.23 2.60
CA VAL A 63 10.24 5.02 3.19
C VAL A 63 11.20 4.42 2.15
N LYS A 64 10.75 3.43 1.36
CA LYS A 64 11.53 2.88 0.24
C LYS A 64 11.80 3.92 -0.84
N THR A 65 10.81 4.74 -1.19
CA THR A 65 10.96 5.86 -2.13
C THR A 65 12.09 6.79 -1.68
N TYR A 66 12.08 7.21 -0.41
CA TYR A 66 13.11 8.09 0.16
C TYR A 66 14.50 7.44 0.14
N ARG A 67 14.59 6.16 0.54
CA ARG A 67 15.85 5.41 0.53
C ARG A 67 16.42 5.26 -0.89
N VAL A 68 15.58 4.94 -1.87
CA VAL A 68 15.98 4.78 -3.28
C VAL A 68 16.38 6.12 -3.88
N TRP A 69 15.66 7.19 -3.56
CA TRP A 69 16.02 8.55 -3.95
C TRP A 69 17.40 8.97 -3.41
N LYS A 70 17.66 8.73 -2.12
CA LYS A 70 18.99 8.97 -1.52
C LYS A 70 20.11 8.16 -2.20
N ALA A 71 19.80 6.96 -2.68
CA ALA A 71 20.72 6.10 -3.41
C ALA A 71 20.79 6.38 -4.92
N GLN A 72 20.19 7.49 -5.41
CA GLN A 72 20.14 7.85 -6.85
C GLN A 72 19.51 6.75 -7.74
N GLY A 73 18.61 5.95 -7.17
CA GLY A 73 17.90 4.88 -7.87
C GLY A 73 16.55 5.30 -8.46
N ALA A 74 15.85 4.34 -9.09
CA ALA A 74 14.55 4.57 -9.72
C ALA A 74 13.40 4.64 -8.69
N TRP A 75 13.22 5.81 -8.08
CA TRP A 75 12.22 6.06 -7.04
C TRP A 75 10.75 6.21 -7.49
N PRO A 76 10.39 6.62 -8.74
CA PRO A 76 8.99 6.89 -9.08
C PRO A 76 8.05 5.69 -8.93
N ALA A 77 8.53 4.46 -9.21
CA ALA A 77 7.73 3.25 -9.05
C ALA A 77 7.31 3.01 -7.59
N TRP A 78 8.22 3.26 -6.64
CA TRP A 78 7.95 3.15 -5.20
C TRP A 78 6.98 4.24 -4.72
N GLN A 79 7.05 5.43 -5.31
CA GLN A 79 6.10 6.51 -4.98
C GLN A 79 4.69 6.17 -5.49
N GLY A 80 4.58 5.62 -6.70
CA GLY A 80 3.32 5.13 -7.26
C GLY A 80 2.72 3.99 -6.42
N ALA A 81 3.56 3.06 -5.96
CA ALA A 81 3.13 2.00 -5.04
C ALA A 81 2.57 2.56 -3.72
N GLY A 82 3.23 3.57 -3.14
CA GLY A 82 2.74 4.25 -1.93
C GLY A 82 1.39 4.92 -2.14
N TRP A 83 1.22 5.66 -3.24
CA TRP A 83 -0.05 6.29 -3.60
C TRP A 83 -1.17 5.29 -3.85
N PHE A 84 -0.88 4.20 -4.57
CA PHE A 84 -1.84 3.14 -4.82
C PHE A 84 -2.35 2.53 -3.50
N LEU A 85 -1.45 2.19 -2.58
CA LEU A 85 -1.80 1.63 -1.28
C LEU A 85 -2.59 2.63 -0.41
N LEU A 86 -2.26 3.93 -0.46
CA LEU A 86 -3.04 4.95 0.25
C LEU A 86 -4.45 5.11 -0.31
N ILE A 87 -4.61 5.14 -1.64
CA ILE A 87 -5.94 5.22 -2.26
C ILE A 87 -6.76 3.98 -1.89
N LEU A 88 -6.16 2.80 -2.00
CA LEU A 88 -6.83 1.56 -1.62
C LEU A 88 -7.20 1.54 -0.14
N MET A 89 -6.33 2.07 0.73
CA MET A 89 -6.64 2.25 2.15
C MET A 89 -7.88 3.12 2.36
N LEU A 90 -7.96 4.27 1.67
CA LEU A 90 -9.13 5.15 1.78
C LEU A 90 -10.41 4.45 1.31
N VAL A 91 -10.35 3.67 0.24
CA VAL A 91 -11.48 2.84 -0.21
C VAL A 91 -11.86 1.82 0.88
N CYS A 92 -10.88 1.16 1.50
CA CYS A 92 -11.08 0.17 2.54
C CYS A 92 -11.54 0.76 3.89
N LEU A 93 -11.52 2.08 4.12
CA LEU A 93 -12.16 2.70 5.29
C LEU A 93 -13.68 2.51 5.30
N SER A 94 -14.28 2.24 4.13
CA SER A 94 -15.70 1.86 4.05
C SER A 94 -16.02 0.56 4.82
N ILE A 95 -15.04 -0.33 5.03
CA ILE A 95 -15.24 -1.62 5.72
C ILE A 95 -15.54 -1.42 7.21
N PRO A 96 -14.67 -0.76 8.03
CA PRO A 96 -15.03 -0.44 9.40
C PRO A 96 -16.21 0.55 9.49
N GLY A 97 -16.37 1.44 8.50
CA GLY A 97 -17.55 2.29 8.36
C GLY A 97 -18.86 1.48 8.34
N ALA A 98 -18.90 0.43 7.51
CA ALA A 98 -20.04 -0.48 7.44
C ALA A 98 -20.24 -1.28 8.74
N ALA A 99 -19.16 -1.74 9.37
CA ALA A 99 -19.22 -2.45 10.64
C ALA A 99 -19.85 -1.59 11.75
N MET A 100 -19.47 -0.31 11.86
CA MET A 100 -20.02 0.62 12.86
C MET A 100 -21.52 0.91 12.66
N MET A 101 -22.02 0.82 11.43
CA MET A 101 -23.45 1.01 11.14
C MET A 101 -24.28 -0.26 11.37
N ALA A 102 -23.63 -1.43 11.47
CA ALA A 102 -24.29 -2.72 11.64
C ALA A 102 -24.43 -3.15 13.12
N THR A 103 -23.61 -2.56 14.01
CA THR A 103 -23.68 -2.71 15.47
C THR A 103 -24.69 -1.75 16.09
#